data_AF-A0A9D3LLG2-F1
#
_entry.id   AF-A0A9D3LLG2-F1
#
_cell.length_a   1.000
_cell.length_b   1.000
_cell.length_c   1.000
_cell.angle_alpha   90.00
_cell.angle_beta   90.00
_cell.angle_gamma   90.00
#
_symmetry.space_group_name_H-M   'P 1'
#
loop_
_entity.id
_entity.type
_entity.pdbx_description
1 polymer ?
#
loop_
_entity_poly.entity_id
_entity_poly.type
_entity_poly.pdbx_seq_one_letter_code
_entity_poly.pdbx_strand_id
1 'polypeptide(L)'
;MNQPNGKRCQFIMEVTDKTRADVKGGTLIQYDGKLRLLEIAQVPKAHVDEFKSVTKFKIFNTNNLWVSLQAIKRLQEQNAMDMEIILNPKTIDGGLNVIQLETAVGAAIKSFDNALGINVPRSRFLPVKTTSDLLLVMSNLYSLEAGSLTMSKKREFPTTPHVKLGSSFTKVQEYLTRFESIPDMLELDHLTVSGDVTFGKHVSLKGTVIIIANHGDRIDIPAGAVLENKIVSGNLRILDH
;
A
#
# COMPACT_ATOMS: atom_id res chain seq x y z
N MET A 1 -17.81 -0.82 26.50
CA MET A 1 -16.35 -1.04 26.50
C MET A 1 -15.71 0.07 27.31
N ASN A 2 -15.01 -0.26 28.40
CA ASN A 2 -14.33 0.74 29.24
C ASN A 2 -13.11 1.30 28.51
N GLN A 3 -12.95 2.62 28.55
CA GLN A 3 -11.83 3.30 27.92
C GLN A 3 -10.55 3.11 28.72
N PRO A 4 -9.38 3.00 28.07
CA PRO A 4 -8.12 2.58 28.69
C PRO A 4 -7.56 3.52 29.77
N ASN A 5 -8.24 4.62 30.13
CA ASN A 5 -7.88 5.51 31.25
C ASN A 5 -9.09 6.22 31.89
N GLY A 6 -10.31 5.69 31.70
CA GLY A 6 -11.54 6.36 32.17
C GLY A 6 -11.86 7.71 31.50
N LYS A 7 -11.11 8.09 30.46
CA LYS A 7 -11.29 9.34 29.69
C LYS A 7 -11.57 9.06 28.22
N ARG A 8 -12.48 9.84 27.64
CA ARG A 8 -12.92 9.71 26.24
C ARG A 8 -11.84 10.20 25.29
N CYS A 9 -11.32 9.27 24.49
CA CYS A 9 -10.48 9.57 23.34
C CYS A 9 -11.28 10.36 22.31
N GLN A 10 -10.74 11.48 21.85
CA GLN A 10 -11.38 12.29 20.81
C GLN A 10 -10.89 11.94 19.39
N PHE A 11 -9.71 11.33 19.28
CA PHE A 11 -9.10 10.94 18.02
C PHE A 11 -8.30 9.64 18.22
N ILE A 12 -8.59 8.62 17.40
CA ILE A 12 -7.83 7.37 17.37
C ILE A 12 -7.32 7.16 15.95
N MET A 13 -6.03 6.92 15.82
CA MET A 13 -5.37 6.55 14.57
C MET A 13 -4.97 5.08 14.65
N GLU A 14 -5.50 4.25 13.75
CA GLU A 14 -4.95 2.91 13.58
C GLU A 14 -3.57 3.02 12.90
N VAL A 15 -2.58 2.41 13.53
CA VAL A 15 -1.24 2.24 12.99
C VAL A 15 -0.98 0.76 12.77
N THR A 16 -0.05 0.43 11.88
CA THR A 16 0.39 -0.96 11.70
C THR A 16 1.90 -1.01 11.57
N ASP A 17 2.48 -2.20 11.75
CA ASP A 17 3.93 -2.38 11.72
C ASP A 17 4.50 -2.04 10.34
N LYS A 18 5.60 -1.27 10.32
CA LYS A 18 6.29 -0.88 9.09
C LYS A 18 6.99 -2.08 8.46
N THR A 19 6.74 -2.28 7.16
CA THR A 19 7.57 -3.16 6.34
C THR A 19 8.53 -2.34 5.48
N ARG A 20 9.44 -3.02 4.75
CA ARG A 20 10.38 -2.35 3.83
C ARG A 20 9.66 -1.51 2.75
N ALA A 21 8.42 -1.84 2.41
CA ALA A 21 7.61 -1.07 1.47
C ALA A 21 7.06 0.24 2.06
N ASP A 22 6.95 0.34 3.40
CA ASP A 22 6.25 1.43 4.09
C ASP A 22 7.21 2.48 4.70
N VAL A 23 8.52 2.38 4.40
CA VAL A 23 9.57 3.22 5.03
C VAL A 23 9.40 4.73 4.80
N LYS A 24 8.63 5.13 3.78
CA LYS A 24 8.31 6.53 3.49
C LYS A 24 7.04 7.03 4.18
N GLY A 25 6.25 6.14 4.79
CA GLY A 25 4.98 6.48 5.43
C GLY A 25 5.18 7.22 6.75
N GLY A 26 4.29 8.18 7.00
CA GLY A 26 4.21 8.93 8.25
C GLY A 26 4.04 8.04 9.48
N THR A 27 4.61 8.46 10.60
CA THR A 27 4.62 7.70 11.85
C THR A 27 4.13 8.55 13.02
N LEU A 28 3.59 7.89 14.06
CA LEU A 28 3.19 8.59 15.28
C LEU A 28 4.40 8.79 16.19
N ILE A 29 4.57 10.02 16.66
CA ILE A 29 5.59 10.40 17.63
C ILE A 29 4.97 11.18 18.78
N GLN A 30 5.70 11.30 19.88
CA GLN A 30 5.39 12.25 20.94
C GLN A 30 6.27 13.49 20.79
N TYR A 31 5.66 14.66 20.74
CA TYR A 31 6.36 15.94 20.61
C TYR A 31 5.59 17.02 21.40
N ASP A 32 6.30 17.77 22.25
CA ASP A 32 5.74 18.73 23.22
C ASP A 32 4.59 18.14 24.06
N GLY A 33 4.76 16.90 24.54
CA GLY A 33 3.78 16.22 25.39
C GLY A 33 2.51 15.75 24.68
N LYS A 34 2.38 15.95 23.36
CA LYS A 34 1.24 15.48 22.55
C LYS A 34 1.65 14.48 21.49
N LEU A 35 0.73 13.60 21.10
CA LEU A 35 0.90 12.75 19.92
C LEU A 35 0.80 13.60 18.65
N ARG A 36 1.72 13.39 17.72
CA ARG A 36 1.74 14.04 16.40
C ARG A 36 2.04 13.02 15.31
N LEU A 37 1.50 13.27 14.13
CA LEU A 37 1.89 12.54 12.91
C LEU A 37 3.12 13.24 12.31
N LEU A 38 4.25 12.53 12.26
CA LEU A 38 5.47 13.00 11.61
C LEU A 38 5.53 12.42 10.18
N GLU A 39 5.53 13.32 9.20
CA GLU A 39 5.72 12.98 7.79
C GLU A 39 7.15 13.24 7.33
N ILE A 40 7.61 12.50 6.31
CA ILE A 40 8.99 12.62 5.80
C ILE A 40 9.34 14.06 5.35
N ALA A 41 8.35 14.80 4.84
CA ALA A 41 8.53 16.19 4.39
C ALA A 41 8.88 17.16 5.53
N GLN A 42 8.57 16.79 6.78
CA GLN A 42 8.86 17.57 7.98
C GLN A 42 10.23 17.23 8.58
N VAL A 43 10.87 16.15 8.10
CA VAL A 43 12.15 15.67 8.62
C VAL A 43 13.30 16.40 7.93
N PRO A 44 14.23 17.04 8.69
CA PRO A 44 15.41 17.65 8.10
C PRO A 44 16.23 16.63 7.30
N LYS A 45 16.82 17.06 6.17
CA LYS A 45 17.56 16.17 5.25
C LYS A 45 18.61 15.28 5.94
N ALA A 46 19.28 15.80 6.97
CA ALA A 46 20.29 15.07 7.74
C ALA A 46 19.75 13.85 8.51
N HIS A 47 18.45 13.79 8.82
CA HIS A 47 17.84 12.73 9.64
C HIS A 47 16.85 11.85 8.87
N VAL A 48 16.77 12.01 7.54
CA VAL A 48 15.83 11.26 6.70
C VAL A 48 16.08 9.75 6.77
N ASP A 49 17.34 9.32 6.84
CA ASP A 49 17.67 7.90 6.90
C ASP A 49 17.34 7.28 8.27
N GLU A 50 17.41 8.08 9.35
CA GLU A 50 16.92 7.67 10.66
C GLU A 50 15.40 7.50 10.67
N PHE A 51 14.67 8.41 10.00
CA PHE A 51 13.22 8.33 9.87
C PHE A 51 12.76 7.08 9.10
N LYS A 52 13.49 6.72 8.04
CA LYS A 52 13.23 5.50 7.24
C LYS A 52 13.57 4.21 7.99
N SER A 53 14.32 4.29 9.08
CA SER A 53 14.73 3.12 9.84
C SER A 53 13.54 2.47 10.56
N VAL A 54 13.23 1.24 10.17
CA VAL A 54 12.20 0.41 10.81
C VAL A 54 12.54 0.01 12.25
N THR A 55 13.80 0.14 12.67
CA THR A 55 14.21 -0.15 14.06
C THR A 55 13.90 1.02 14.99
N LYS A 56 13.97 2.26 14.48
CA LYS A 56 13.65 3.49 15.22
C LYS A 56 12.15 3.75 15.21
N PHE A 57 11.55 3.77 14.01
CA PHE A 57 10.12 3.97 13.83
C PHE A 57 9.51 2.67 13.35
N LYS A 58 8.84 1.96 14.28
CA LYS A 58 8.32 0.60 14.03
C LYS A 58 6.92 0.57 13.40
N ILE A 59 6.20 1.69 13.48
CA ILE A 59 4.79 1.79 13.08
C ILE A 59 4.59 2.88 12.02
N PHE A 60 3.53 2.78 11.23
CA PHE A 60 3.08 3.84 10.33
C PHE A 60 1.56 3.99 10.32
N ASN A 61 1.10 5.17 9.91
CA ASN A 61 -0.31 5.52 9.80
C ASN A 61 -1.00 4.71 8.69
N THR A 62 -2.09 4.01 9.02
CA THR A 62 -2.94 3.30 8.06
C THR A 62 -3.95 4.22 7.36
N ASN A 63 -4.17 5.41 7.92
CA ASN A 63 -5.22 6.36 7.59
C ASN A 63 -6.65 5.86 7.88
N ASN A 64 -6.81 4.79 8.66
CA ASN A 64 -8.06 4.43 9.31
C ASN A 64 -8.19 5.24 10.60
N LEU A 65 -9.12 6.21 10.61
CA LEU A 65 -9.24 7.21 11.67
C LEU A 65 -10.62 7.16 12.32
N TRP A 66 -10.66 7.25 13.65
CA TRP A 66 -11.88 7.31 14.44
C TRP A 66 -11.89 8.61 15.23
N VAL A 67 -12.82 9.51 14.90
CA VAL A 67 -12.80 10.88 15.42
C VAL A 67 -14.15 11.26 16.00
N SER A 68 -14.13 11.92 17.15
CA SER A 68 -15.33 12.41 17.82
C SER A 68 -15.89 13.65 17.12
N LEU A 69 -17.11 13.56 16.59
CA LEU A 69 -17.80 14.67 15.94
C LEU A 69 -17.98 15.89 16.86
N GLN A 70 -18.20 15.67 18.16
CA GLN A 70 -18.30 16.75 19.14
C GLN A 70 -16.97 17.52 19.28
N ALA A 71 -15.84 16.81 19.25
CA ALA A 71 -14.53 17.43 19.31
C ALA A 71 -14.20 18.15 18.00
N ILE A 72 -14.57 17.59 16.84
CA ILE A 72 -14.45 18.26 15.54
C ILE A 72 -15.20 19.58 15.56
N LYS A 73 -16.48 19.58 15.97
CA LYS A 73 -17.30 20.79 16.04
C LYS A 73 -16.63 21.86 16.92
N ARG A 74 -16.22 21.49 18.14
CA ARG A 74 -15.55 22.40 19.09
C ARG A 74 -14.27 23.01 18.48
N LEU A 75 -13.39 22.17 17.93
CA LEU A 75 -12.11 22.63 17.37
C LEU A 75 -12.32 23.50 16.12
N GLN A 76 -13.32 23.18 15.29
CA GLN A 76 -13.66 23.95 14.10
C GLN A 76 -14.23 25.32 14.46
N GLU A 77 -15.19 25.40 15.38
CA GLU A 77 -15.79 26.67 15.84
C GLU A 77 -14.75 27.60 16.49
N GLN A 78 -13.71 27.01 17.10
CA GLN A 78 -12.61 27.75 17.74
C GLN A 78 -11.43 28.04 16.79
N ASN A 79 -11.47 27.56 15.54
CA ASN A 79 -10.33 27.58 14.62
C ASN A 79 -9.03 27.00 15.24
N ALA A 80 -9.16 25.98 16.09
CA ALA A 80 -8.07 25.38 16.87
C ALA A 80 -7.48 24.11 16.22
N MET A 81 -7.98 23.73 15.04
CA MET A 81 -7.44 22.62 14.27
C MET A 81 -6.17 23.06 13.55
N ASP A 82 -5.03 22.55 14.02
CA ASP A 82 -3.70 22.88 13.50
C ASP A 82 -3.16 21.67 12.72
N MET A 83 -2.76 21.90 11.48
CA MET A 83 -2.26 20.88 10.56
C MET A 83 -1.10 21.46 9.77
N GLU A 84 -0.03 20.68 9.61
CA GLU A 84 1.11 21.09 8.81
C GLU A 84 0.71 21.26 7.34
N ILE A 85 1.12 22.38 6.74
CA ILE A 85 0.90 22.65 5.31
C ILE A 85 1.83 21.76 4.49
N ILE A 86 1.25 21.07 3.53
CA ILE A 86 1.95 20.27 2.52
C ILE A 86 2.06 21.11 1.26
N LEU A 87 3.31 21.36 0.85
CA LEU A 87 3.65 22.03 -0.40
C LEU A 87 3.83 20.97 -1.49
N ASN A 88 2.97 21.00 -2.51
CA ASN A 88 3.01 20.05 -3.63
C ASN A 88 3.24 20.80 -4.95
N PRO A 89 4.52 20.99 -5.36
CA PRO A 89 4.85 21.56 -6.66
C PRO A 89 4.39 20.62 -7.79
N LYS A 90 3.62 21.15 -8.74
CA LYS A 90 3.13 20.41 -9.89
C LYS A 90 3.35 21.19 -11.17
N THR A 91 3.51 20.47 -12.27
CA THR A 91 3.44 21.03 -13.61
C THR A 91 2.14 20.55 -14.23
N ILE A 92 1.24 21.48 -14.54
CA ILE A 92 -0.04 21.16 -15.20
C ILE A 92 0.13 21.15 -16.72
N ASP A 93 -0.91 20.69 -17.41
CA ASP A 93 -0.96 20.68 -18.87
C ASP A 93 -0.66 22.08 -19.44
N GLY A 94 0.18 22.13 -20.47
CA GLY A 94 0.72 23.37 -21.01
C GLY A 94 2.04 23.83 -20.36
N GLY A 95 2.61 23.04 -19.44
CA GLY A 95 3.95 23.29 -18.89
C GLY A 95 3.99 24.37 -17.80
N LEU A 96 2.82 24.82 -17.32
CA LEU A 96 2.74 25.81 -16.24
C LEU A 96 3.09 25.16 -14.90
N ASN A 97 4.10 25.73 -14.23
CA ASN A 97 4.47 25.33 -12.88
C ASN A 97 3.54 26.00 -11.87
N VAL A 98 2.93 25.20 -11.00
CA VAL A 98 2.01 25.64 -9.95
C VAL A 98 2.40 25.03 -8.61
N ILE A 99 1.94 25.66 -7.53
CA ILE A 99 2.07 25.13 -6.16
C ILE A 99 0.67 24.82 -5.66
N GLN A 100 0.44 23.57 -5.29
CA GLN A 100 -0.77 23.14 -4.60
C GLN A 100 -0.49 23.07 -3.10
N LEU A 101 -1.28 23.77 -2.30
CA LEU A 101 -1.25 23.70 -0.84
C LEU A 101 -2.33 22.72 -0.38
N GLU A 102 -1.94 21.77 0.47
CA GLU A 102 -2.85 20.78 1.03
C GLU A 102 -2.51 20.48 2.50
N THR A 103 -3.38 19.74 3.18
CA THR A 103 -3.18 19.27 4.54
C THR A 103 -3.57 17.79 4.64
N ALA A 104 -3.00 17.08 5.61
CA ALA A 104 -3.34 15.69 5.89
C ALA A 104 -4.24 15.59 7.13
N VAL A 105 -5.37 14.89 7.02
CA VAL A 105 -6.30 14.69 8.14
C VAL A 105 -5.64 14.05 9.37
N GLY A 106 -4.64 13.18 9.17
CA GLY A 106 -3.90 12.56 10.26
C GLY A 106 -3.04 13.55 11.07
N ALA A 107 -2.63 14.67 10.48
CA ALA A 107 -1.85 15.72 11.17
C ALA A 107 -2.67 16.42 12.26
N ALA A 108 -3.99 16.45 12.10
CA ALA A 108 -4.90 17.09 13.05
C ALA A 108 -4.89 16.42 14.44
N ILE A 109 -4.37 15.19 14.57
CA ILE A 109 -4.35 14.41 15.83
C ILE A 109 -3.81 15.21 17.03
N LYS A 110 -2.86 16.11 16.81
CA LYS A 110 -2.25 16.97 17.84
C LYS A 110 -3.19 18.00 18.45
N SER A 111 -4.27 18.35 17.75
CA SER A 111 -5.29 19.29 18.22
C SER A 111 -6.36 18.63 19.10
N PHE A 112 -6.40 17.31 19.19
CA PHE A 112 -7.43 16.58 19.94
C PHE A 112 -6.97 16.16 21.34
N ASP A 113 -7.88 16.21 22.31
CA ASP A 113 -7.60 15.74 23.67
C ASP A 113 -7.67 14.21 23.74
N ASN A 114 -6.81 13.61 24.58
CA ASN A 114 -6.73 12.17 24.78
C ASN A 114 -6.60 11.37 23.46
N ALA A 115 -5.87 11.91 22.48
CA ALA A 115 -5.58 11.21 21.24
C ALA A 115 -4.80 9.92 21.50
N LEU A 116 -5.01 8.90 20.68
CA LEU A 116 -4.40 7.58 20.85
C LEU A 116 -4.03 6.95 19.51
N GLY A 117 -2.90 6.24 19.46
CA GLY A 117 -2.57 5.30 18.40
C GLY A 117 -2.90 3.87 18.83
N ILE A 118 -3.52 3.08 17.94
CA ILE A 118 -3.75 1.64 18.18
C ILE A 118 -3.04 0.81 17.11
N ASN A 119 -2.18 -0.11 17.53
CA ASN A 119 -1.52 -1.02 16.59
C ASN A 119 -2.50 -2.13 16.18
N VAL A 120 -2.82 -2.19 14.90
CA VAL A 120 -3.76 -3.16 14.32
C VAL A 120 -3.02 -4.12 13.39
N PRO A 121 -3.53 -5.36 13.23
CA PRO A 121 -2.98 -6.27 12.23
C PRO A 121 -3.10 -5.68 10.83
N ARG A 122 -2.13 -6.00 9.97
CA ARG A 122 -2.07 -5.53 8.58
C ARG A 122 -3.29 -5.93 7.74
N SER A 123 -4.09 -6.89 8.18
CA SER A 123 -5.38 -7.24 7.56
C SER A 123 -6.36 -6.05 7.46
N ARG A 124 -6.20 -5.01 8.29
CA ARG A 124 -6.98 -3.76 8.19
C ARG A 124 -6.35 -2.70 7.28
N PHE A 125 -5.18 -2.97 6.73
CA PHE A 125 -4.44 -2.10 5.83
C PHE A 125 -4.09 -2.84 4.52
N LEU A 126 -5.06 -2.84 3.60
CA LEU A 126 -4.93 -3.45 2.27
C LEU A 126 -5.16 -2.40 1.17
N PRO A 127 -4.27 -1.41 1.03
CA PRO A 127 -4.41 -0.38 0.00
C PRO A 127 -4.16 -0.98 -1.39
N VAL A 128 -5.02 -0.64 -2.35
CA VAL A 128 -4.81 -0.96 -3.77
C VAL A 128 -4.39 0.33 -4.49
N LYS A 129 -3.08 0.49 -4.75
CA LYS A 129 -2.50 1.69 -5.38
C LYS A 129 -1.99 1.44 -6.78
N THR A 130 -1.63 0.20 -7.07
CA THR A 130 -1.04 -0.24 -8.32
C THR A 130 -1.77 -1.47 -8.85
N THR A 131 -1.54 -1.81 -10.11
CA THR A 131 -2.02 -3.09 -10.68
C THR A 131 -1.35 -4.32 -10.06
N SER A 132 -0.19 -4.15 -9.41
CA SER A 132 0.43 -5.21 -8.60
C SER A 132 -0.43 -5.52 -7.37
N ASP A 133 -0.96 -4.49 -6.71
CA ASP A 133 -1.90 -4.65 -5.59
C ASP A 133 -3.23 -5.22 -6.07
N LEU A 134 -3.68 -4.81 -7.27
CA LEU A 134 -4.90 -5.32 -7.88
C LEU A 134 -4.80 -6.83 -8.14
N LEU A 135 -3.66 -7.29 -8.68
CA LEU A 135 -3.41 -8.72 -8.91
C LEU A 135 -3.51 -9.52 -7.60
N LEU A 136 -2.93 -9.01 -6.52
CA LEU A 136 -3.01 -9.64 -5.20
C LEU A 136 -4.47 -9.83 -4.75
N VAL A 137 -5.27 -8.76 -4.75
CA VAL A 137 -6.66 -8.80 -4.24
C VAL A 137 -7.64 -9.53 -5.16
N MET A 138 -7.32 -9.66 -6.45
CA MET A 138 -8.13 -10.42 -7.41
C MET A 138 -7.82 -11.93 -7.39
N SER A 139 -6.67 -12.33 -6.86
CA SER A 139 -6.23 -13.74 -6.86
C SER A 139 -6.93 -14.57 -5.78
N ASN A 140 -6.74 -15.89 -5.87
CA ASN A 140 -7.20 -16.85 -4.86
C ASN A 140 -6.49 -16.72 -3.50
N LEU A 141 -5.55 -15.78 -3.34
CA LEU A 141 -5.02 -15.36 -2.03
C LEU A 141 -6.09 -14.75 -1.14
N TYR A 142 -7.13 -14.15 -1.73
CA TYR A 142 -8.24 -13.55 -0.98
C TYR A 142 -9.57 -14.20 -1.37
N SER A 143 -10.47 -14.28 -0.39
CA SER A 143 -11.87 -14.67 -0.56
C SER A 143 -12.74 -13.45 -0.32
N LEU A 144 -13.74 -13.25 -1.17
CA LEU A 144 -14.70 -12.16 -1.07
C LEU A 144 -15.98 -12.67 -0.39
N GLU A 145 -16.29 -12.13 0.78
CA GLU A 145 -17.49 -12.44 1.54
C GLU A 145 -18.23 -11.16 1.89
N ALA A 146 -19.45 -10.98 1.36
CA ALA A 146 -20.30 -9.81 1.61
C ALA A 146 -19.57 -8.45 1.41
N GLY A 147 -18.71 -8.35 0.39
CA GLY A 147 -17.94 -7.13 0.10
C GLY A 147 -16.65 -6.97 0.90
N SER A 148 -16.34 -7.91 1.81
CA SER A 148 -15.10 -7.92 2.59
C SER A 148 -14.11 -8.94 2.03
N LEU A 149 -12.86 -8.51 1.85
CA LEU A 149 -11.76 -9.39 1.46
C LEU A 149 -11.10 -10.00 2.70
N THR A 150 -10.97 -11.32 2.71
CA THR A 150 -10.25 -12.06 3.76
C THR A 150 -9.18 -12.93 3.14
N MET A 151 -7.99 -12.98 3.74
CA MET A 151 -6.93 -13.86 3.24
C MET A 151 -7.39 -15.32 3.34
N SER A 152 -7.17 -16.07 2.28
CA SER A 152 -7.57 -17.48 2.18
C SER A 152 -6.97 -18.29 3.33
N LYS A 153 -7.81 -19.09 4.01
CA LYS A 153 -7.37 -20.03 5.05
C LYS A 153 -6.44 -21.13 4.51
N LYS A 154 -6.39 -21.31 3.18
CA LYS A 154 -5.50 -22.26 2.52
C LYS A 154 -4.08 -21.70 2.35
N ARG A 155 -3.86 -20.41 2.59
CA ARG A 155 -2.52 -19.82 2.54
C ARG A 155 -1.74 -20.29 3.77
N GLU A 156 -0.60 -20.95 3.55
CA GLU A 156 0.22 -21.50 4.64
C GLU A 156 0.84 -20.42 5.53
N PHE A 157 1.25 -19.30 4.93
CA PHE A 157 1.91 -18.19 5.62
C PHE A 157 1.05 -16.92 5.60
N PRO A 158 0.81 -16.26 6.75
CA PRO A 158 -0.05 -15.08 6.84
C PRO A 158 0.53 -13.83 6.14
N THR A 159 1.75 -13.92 5.62
CA THR A 159 2.41 -12.86 4.88
C THR A 159 1.90 -12.78 3.44
N THR A 160 1.52 -11.57 3.02
CA THR A 160 1.20 -11.27 1.61
C THR A 160 2.45 -11.39 0.74
N PRO A 161 2.39 -12.07 -0.42
CA PRO A 161 3.53 -12.14 -1.33
C PRO A 161 3.91 -10.76 -1.89
N HIS A 162 5.18 -10.63 -2.24
CA HIS A 162 5.69 -9.41 -2.87
C HIS A 162 5.50 -9.49 -4.38
N VAL A 163 4.62 -8.66 -4.94
CA VAL A 163 4.32 -8.60 -6.37
C VAL A 163 4.80 -7.29 -6.96
N LYS A 164 5.52 -7.36 -8.08
CA LYS A 164 5.97 -6.21 -8.85
C LYS A 164 5.75 -6.45 -10.35
N LEU A 165 4.73 -5.79 -10.88
CA LEU A 165 4.47 -5.75 -12.32
C LEU A 165 5.16 -4.52 -12.95
N GLY A 166 5.78 -4.73 -14.12
CA GLY A 166 6.51 -3.70 -14.86
C GLY A 166 5.61 -2.67 -15.54
N SER A 167 6.24 -1.73 -16.25
CA SER A 167 5.57 -0.58 -16.88
C SER A 167 4.42 -0.97 -17.81
N SER A 168 4.54 -2.10 -18.53
CA SER A 168 3.52 -2.67 -19.43
C SER A 168 2.20 -3.06 -18.75
N PHE A 169 2.15 -3.05 -17.41
CA PHE A 169 0.98 -3.38 -16.61
C PHE A 169 0.44 -2.16 -15.86
N THR A 170 1.00 -0.96 -16.05
CA THR A 170 0.65 0.22 -15.22
C THR A 170 -0.82 0.61 -15.40
N LYS A 171 -1.31 0.58 -16.64
CA LYS A 171 -2.72 0.89 -16.93
C LYS A 171 -3.57 -0.35 -16.70
N VAL A 172 -4.72 -0.16 -16.05
CA VAL A 172 -5.66 -1.25 -15.76
C VAL A 172 -6.09 -1.97 -17.04
N GLN A 173 -6.31 -1.25 -18.13
CA GLN A 173 -6.67 -1.86 -19.41
C GLN A 173 -5.59 -2.82 -19.93
N GLU A 174 -4.32 -2.38 -19.94
CA GLU A 174 -3.19 -3.21 -20.36
C GLU A 174 -3.02 -4.42 -19.43
N TYR A 175 -3.10 -4.20 -18.11
CA TYR A 175 -3.10 -5.26 -17.11
C TYR A 175 -4.16 -6.34 -17.38
N LEU A 176 -5.42 -5.94 -17.57
CA LEU A 176 -6.52 -6.87 -17.81
C LEU A 176 -6.33 -7.65 -19.12
N THR A 177 -5.84 -7.01 -20.18
CA THR A 177 -5.58 -7.69 -21.47
C THR A 177 -4.42 -8.68 -21.41
N ARG A 178 -3.50 -8.53 -20.45
CA ARG A 178 -2.30 -9.36 -20.32
C ARG A 178 -2.51 -10.60 -19.46
N PHE A 179 -3.61 -10.67 -18.72
CA PHE A 179 -4.00 -11.85 -17.95
C PHE A 179 -5.33 -12.39 -18.48
N GLU A 180 -5.28 -13.47 -19.27
CA GLU A 180 -6.52 -14.11 -19.74
C GLU A 180 -7.37 -14.66 -18.57
N SER A 181 -6.72 -15.00 -17.46
CA SER A 181 -7.34 -15.25 -16.16
C SER A 181 -6.35 -14.87 -15.06
N ILE A 182 -6.85 -14.55 -13.87
CA ILE A 182 -5.98 -14.33 -12.71
C ILE A 182 -5.30 -15.65 -12.33
N PRO A 183 -3.95 -15.69 -12.22
CA PRO A 183 -3.23 -16.90 -11.89
C PRO A 183 -3.51 -17.35 -10.45
N ASP A 184 -3.29 -18.65 -10.21
CA ASP A 184 -3.16 -19.18 -8.86
C ASP A 184 -1.87 -18.64 -8.23
N MET A 185 -2.00 -18.01 -7.07
CA MET A 185 -0.91 -17.36 -6.34
C MET A 185 -0.87 -17.82 -4.87
N LEU A 186 -1.59 -18.89 -4.53
CA LEU A 186 -1.76 -19.31 -3.14
C LEU A 186 -0.44 -19.71 -2.47
N GLU A 187 0.48 -20.28 -3.24
CA GLU A 187 1.81 -20.71 -2.81
C GLU A 187 2.92 -19.73 -3.27
N LEU A 188 2.56 -18.52 -3.73
CA LEU A 188 3.51 -17.51 -4.16
C LEU A 188 4.16 -16.80 -2.96
N ASP A 189 5.45 -16.48 -3.08
CA ASP A 189 6.17 -15.61 -2.14
C ASP A 189 6.65 -14.31 -2.80
N HIS A 190 7.14 -14.41 -4.04
CA HIS A 190 7.66 -13.27 -4.78
C HIS A 190 7.35 -13.40 -6.28
N LEU A 191 6.78 -12.34 -6.87
CA LEU A 191 6.58 -12.21 -8.31
C LEU A 191 7.20 -10.90 -8.80
N THR A 192 8.11 -10.99 -9.76
CA THR A 192 8.56 -9.82 -10.54
C THR A 192 8.33 -10.10 -12.02
N VAL A 193 7.63 -9.21 -12.70
CA VAL A 193 7.37 -9.30 -14.15
C VAL A 193 7.84 -8.01 -14.81
N SER A 194 8.71 -8.11 -15.80
CA SER A 194 9.26 -6.96 -16.54
C SER A 194 9.19 -7.20 -18.04
N GLY A 195 8.88 -6.13 -18.79
CA GLY A 195 8.79 -6.15 -20.25
C GLY A 195 7.41 -6.51 -20.79
N ASP A 196 7.35 -6.93 -22.07
CA ASP A 196 6.13 -7.32 -22.75
C ASP A 196 5.80 -8.80 -22.44
N VAL A 197 5.02 -9.01 -21.38
CA VAL A 197 4.65 -10.36 -20.90
C VAL A 197 3.13 -10.54 -20.93
N THR A 198 2.66 -11.71 -21.34
CA THR A 198 1.25 -12.12 -21.24
C THR A 198 1.12 -13.46 -20.51
N PHE A 199 -0.05 -13.70 -19.94
CA PHE A 199 -0.40 -14.89 -19.18
C PHE A 199 -1.68 -15.50 -19.73
N GLY A 200 -1.57 -16.74 -20.21
CA GLY A 200 -2.72 -17.55 -20.61
C GLY A 200 -3.60 -17.96 -19.42
N LYS A 201 -4.65 -18.72 -19.71
CA LYS A 201 -5.59 -19.21 -18.69
C LYS A 201 -4.96 -20.21 -17.72
N HIS A 202 -5.41 -20.22 -16.47
CA HIS A 202 -5.07 -21.24 -15.47
C HIS A 202 -3.57 -21.39 -15.16
N VAL A 203 -2.80 -20.30 -15.25
CA VAL A 203 -1.39 -20.27 -14.81
C VAL A 203 -1.32 -20.38 -13.27
N SER A 204 -0.33 -21.10 -12.75
CA SER A 204 -0.02 -21.18 -11.31
C SER A 204 1.40 -20.70 -11.04
N LEU A 205 1.55 -19.82 -10.04
CA LEU A 205 2.80 -19.18 -9.66
C LEU A 205 3.13 -19.52 -8.20
N LYS A 206 4.31 -20.11 -7.97
CA LYS A 206 4.71 -20.66 -6.68
C LYS A 206 6.13 -20.24 -6.27
N GLY A 207 6.33 -20.00 -4.97
CA GLY A 207 7.60 -19.56 -4.41
C GLY A 207 8.07 -18.25 -5.04
N THR A 208 9.29 -18.23 -5.59
CA THR A 208 9.85 -17.05 -6.27
C THR A 208 9.80 -17.19 -7.80
N VAL A 209 9.03 -16.33 -8.46
CA VAL A 209 8.92 -16.27 -9.92
C VAL A 209 9.38 -14.92 -10.43
N ILE A 210 10.32 -14.93 -11.37
CA ILE A 210 10.83 -13.72 -12.03
C ILE A 210 10.71 -13.91 -13.54
N ILE A 211 10.01 -13.01 -14.22
CA ILE A 211 9.80 -13.07 -15.68
C ILE A 211 10.32 -11.78 -16.30
N ILE A 212 11.28 -11.89 -17.22
CA ILE A 212 11.96 -10.75 -17.83
C ILE A 212 11.95 -10.90 -19.35
N ALA A 213 11.11 -10.13 -20.02
CA ALA A 213 11.23 -9.84 -21.44
C ALA A 213 12.08 -8.58 -21.61
N ASN A 214 13.19 -8.68 -22.35
CA ASN A 214 14.04 -7.53 -22.64
C ASN A 214 13.37 -6.59 -23.64
N HIS A 215 13.97 -5.41 -23.86
CA HIS A 215 13.45 -4.45 -24.83
C HIS A 215 13.36 -5.06 -26.23
N GLY A 216 12.16 -5.05 -26.82
CA GLY A 216 11.88 -5.63 -28.14
C GLY A 216 11.48 -7.11 -28.10
N ASP A 217 11.69 -7.79 -26.97
CA ASP A 217 11.24 -9.16 -26.77
C ASP A 217 9.83 -9.21 -26.19
N ARG A 218 9.16 -10.33 -26.41
CA ARG A 218 7.85 -10.65 -25.82
C ARG A 218 7.88 -12.06 -25.25
N ILE A 219 7.20 -12.28 -24.13
CA ILE A 219 7.01 -13.61 -23.54
C ILE A 219 5.52 -13.86 -23.35
N ASP A 220 4.99 -14.84 -24.07
CA ASP A 220 3.65 -15.40 -23.82
C ASP A 220 3.76 -16.63 -22.91
N ILE A 221 3.27 -16.52 -21.68
CA ILE A 221 3.20 -17.67 -20.75
C ILE A 221 2.00 -18.54 -21.16
N PRO A 222 2.22 -19.81 -21.55
CA PRO A 222 1.14 -20.65 -22.06
C PRO A 222 0.08 -20.95 -21.01
N ALA A 223 -1.13 -21.23 -21.46
CA ALA A 223 -2.21 -21.67 -20.58
C ALA A 223 -1.83 -22.94 -19.80
N GLY A 224 -2.22 -23.00 -18.53
CA GLY A 224 -1.91 -24.11 -17.63
C GLY A 224 -0.46 -24.16 -17.13
N ALA A 225 0.39 -23.19 -17.48
CA ALA A 225 1.77 -23.18 -17.03
C ALA A 225 1.88 -23.12 -15.50
N VAL A 226 2.76 -23.94 -14.94
CA VAL A 226 3.11 -23.91 -13.51
C VAL A 226 4.55 -23.44 -13.39
N LEU A 227 4.74 -22.27 -12.77
CA LEU A 227 6.06 -21.70 -12.55
C LEU A 227 6.37 -21.71 -11.05
N GLU A 228 7.34 -22.53 -10.66
CA GLU A 228 7.75 -22.68 -9.26
C GLU A 228 9.25 -22.46 -9.11
N ASN A 229 9.63 -21.43 -8.36
CA ASN A 229 11.03 -21.11 -8.08
C ASN A 229 11.88 -20.97 -9.37
N LYS A 230 11.35 -20.23 -10.36
CA LYS A 230 11.98 -20.05 -11.68
C LYS A 230 12.21 -18.59 -12.03
N ILE A 231 13.27 -18.39 -12.80
CA ILE A 231 13.50 -17.18 -13.59
C ILE A 231 13.25 -17.55 -15.04
N VAL A 232 12.31 -16.86 -15.68
CA VAL A 232 11.96 -17.01 -17.10
C VAL A 232 12.42 -15.75 -17.82
N SER A 233 13.26 -15.91 -18.84
CA SER A 233 13.73 -14.80 -19.67
C SER A 233 13.90 -15.25 -21.12
N GLY A 234 13.69 -14.34 -22.06
CA GLY A 234 13.88 -14.60 -23.48
C GLY A 234 12.78 -13.97 -24.33
N ASN A 235 12.51 -14.61 -25.47
CA ASN A 235 11.50 -14.17 -26.44
C ASN A 235 10.72 -15.40 -26.92
N LEU A 236 9.43 -15.44 -26.58
CA LEU A 236 8.51 -16.52 -26.90
C LEU A 236 7.17 -15.92 -27.32
N ARG A 237 6.73 -16.24 -28.54
CA ARG A 237 5.38 -15.90 -29.04
C ARG A 237 4.56 -17.16 -29.26
N ILE A 238 3.33 -17.14 -28.77
CA ILE A 238 2.34 -18.21 -28.99
C ILE A 238 1.27 -17.62 -29.91
N LEU A 239 1.01 -18.28 -31.04
CA LEU A 239 0.04 -17.85 -32.04
C LEU A 239 -1.10 -18.87 -32.14
N ASP A 240 -2.32 -18.39 -32.37
CA ASP A 240 -3.46 -19.23 -32.71
C ASP A 240 -3.23 -19.92 -34.06
N HIS A 241 -3.71 -21.17 -34.18
CA HIS A 241 -3.63 -21.99 -35.39
C HIS A 241 -5.02 -22.26 -35.96
#